data_AF-A0A2S8RAL9-F1
#
_entry.id   AF-A0A2S8RAL9-F1
#
_cell.length_a   1.000
_cell.length_b   1.000
_cell.length_c   1.000
_cell.angle_alpha   90.00
_cell.angle_beta   90.00
_cell.angle_gamma   90.00
#
_symmetry.space_group_name_H-M   'P 1'
#
loop_
_entity.id
_entity.type
_entity.pdbx_description
1 polymer ?
#
loop_
_entity_poly.entity_id
_entity_poly.type
_entity_poly.pdbx_seq_one_letter_code
_entity_poly.pdbx_strand_id
1 'polypeptide(L)' 'MEFEKNLLENGWTKSISKDGKTIILEKDGAKYVLRDFSKSTGGPTADFYKAGSKSFYIKIRLGGN' A
#
# COMPACT_ATOMS: atom_id res chain seq x y z
N MET A 1 3.23 11.09 0.51
CA MET A 1 3.74 10.21 1.60
C MET A 1 5.13 9.72 1.22
N GLU A 2 6.10 9.71 2.14
CA GLU A 2 7.48 9.28 1.82
C GLU A 2 7.55 7.83 1.33
N PHE A 3 6.78 6.93 1.96
CA PHE A 3 6.71 5.52 1.57
C PHE A 3 6.28 5.32 0.11
N GLU A 4 5.23 6.02 -0.33
CA GLU A 4 4.76 6.00 -1.71
C GLU A 4 5.82 6.53 -2.68
N LYS A 5 6.45 7.66 -2.35
CA LYS A 5 7.46 8.30 -3.18
C LYS A 5 8.65 7.36 -3.42
N ASN A 6 9.15 6.72 -2.36
CA ASN A 6 10.26 5.77 -2.45
C ASN A 6 9.90 4.58 -3.36
N LEU A 7 8.67 4.06 -3.30
CA LEU A 7 8.23 2.98 -4.17
C LEU A 7 8.16 3.43 -5.65
N LEU A 8 7.61 4.61 -5.93
CA LEU A 8 7.57 5.15 -7.29
C LEU A 8 8.98 5.31 -7.87
N GLU A 9 9.92 5.86 -7.10
CA GLU A 9 11.33 6.01 -7.51
C GLU A 9 12.03 4.67 -7.76
N ASN A 10 11.56 3.59 -7.11
CA ASN A 10 12.04 2.22 -7.30
C ASN A 10 11.30 1.46 -8.42
N GLY A 11 10.54 2.17 -9.27
CA GLY A 11 9.89 1.60 -10.45
C GLY A 11 8.60 0.84 -10.16
N TRP A 12 7.92 1.17 -9.07
CA TRP A 12 6.56 0.68 -8.82
C TRP A 12 5.53 1.52 -9.56
N THR A 13 4.52 0.86 -10.12
CA THR A 13 3.44 1.53 -10.86
C THR A 13 2.28 1.85 -9.93
N LYS A 14 1.84 3.10 -9.89
CA LYS A 14 0.71 3.54 -9.09
C LYS A 14 -0.61 3.45 -9.85
N SER A 15 -1.63 2.97 -9.16
CA SER A 15 -3.03 3.14 -9.52
C SER A 15 -3.85 3.57 -8.30
N ILE A 16 -5.00 4.19 -8.54
CA ILE A 16 -5.93 4.63 -7.50
C ILE A 16 -7.20 3.79 -7.64
N SER A 17 -7.73 3.30 -6.53
CA SER A 17 -8.99 2.55 -6.52
C SER A 17 -10.14 3.40 -7.05
N LYS A 18 -11.19 2.76 -7.59
CA LYS A 18 -12.36 3.46 -8.15
C LYS A 18 -13.05 4.41 -7.16
N ASP A 19 -12.94 4.13 -5.87
CA ASP A 19 -13.50 4.96 -4.80
C ASP A 19 -12.56 6.07 -4.29
N GLY A 20 -11.35 6.17 -4.83
CA GLY A 20 -10.34 7.17 -4.47
C GLY A 20 -9.69 6.98 -3.09
N LYS A 21 -10.02 5.90 -2.36
CA LYS A 21 -9.63 5.72 -0.95
C LYS A 21 -8.38 4.90 -0.73
N THR A 22 -7.89 4.25 -1.79
CA THR A 22 -6.73 3.37 -1.73
C THR A 22 -5.79 3.66 -2.89
N ILE A 23 -4.49 3.73 -2.56
CA ILE A 23 -3.42 3.76 -3.54
C ILE A 23 -2.88 2.33 -3.66
N ILE A 24 -2.76 1.83 -4.88
CA ILE A 24 -2.20 0.52 -5.18
C ILE A 24 -0.91 0.74 -5.94
N LEU A 25 0.20 0.21 -5.41
CA LEU A 25 1.52 0.23 -6.05
C LEU A 25 1.87 -1.21 -6.43
N GLU A 26 2.14 -1.47 -7.71
CA GLU A 26 2.41 -2.82 -8.21
C GLU A 26 3.76 -2.90 -8.91
N LYS A 27 4.46 -4.03 -8.71
CA LYS A 27 5.71 -4.37 -9.39
C LYS A 27 5.91 -5.87 -9.38
N ASP A 28 6.21 -6.45 -10.54
CA ASP A 28 6.51 -7.88 -10.70
C ASP A 28 5.46 -8.82 -10.06
N GLY A 29 4.19 -8.45 -10.17
CA GLY A 29 3.05 -9.18 -9.61
C GLY A 29 2.81 -8.99 -8.11
N ALA A 30 3.78 -8.41 -7.37
CA ALA A 30 3.59 -7.99 -6.00
C ALA A 30 2.88 -6.62 -5.93
N LYS A 31 2.18 -6.36 -4.82
CA LYS A 31 1.52 -5.07 -4.62
C LYS A 31 1.52 -4.58 -3.19
N TYR A 32 1.59 -3.26 -3.03
CA TYR A 32 1.26 -2.54 -1.80
C TYR A 32 -0.10 -1.86 -1.96
N VAL A 33 -0.95 -2.01 -0.96
CA VAL A 33 -2.23 -1.29 -0.85
C VAL A 33 -2.13 -0.30 0.30
N LEU A 34 -1.99 0.98 -0.02
CA LEU A 34 -1.89 2.07 0.94
C LEU A 34 -3.30 2.60 1.25
N ARG A 35 -3.58 2.74 2.54
CA ARG A 35 -4.82 3.31 3.08
C ARG A 35 -4.47 4.46 4.00
N ASP A 36 -5.12 5.60 3.79
CA ASP A 36 -4.94 6.78 4.64
C ASP A 36 -5.38 6.55 6.08
N PHE A 37 -6.39 5.70 6.29
CA PHE A 37 -6.86 5.38 7.63
C PHE A 37 -7.31 3.92 7.78
N SER A 38 -6.83 3.26 8.83
CA SER A 38 -7.25 1.92 9.23
C SER A 38 -7.80 1.92 10.66
N LYS A 39 -9.08 1.53 10.82
CA LYS A 39 -9.77 1.50 12.12
C LYS A 39 -9.07 0.67 13.19
N SER A 40 -8.36 -0.39 12.81
CA SER A 40 -7.68 -1.30 13.76
C SER A 40 -6.29 -0.82 14.19
N THR A 41 -5.73 0.18 13.50
CA THR A 41 -4.38 0.70 13.79
C THR A 41 -4.35 2.19 14.08
N GLY A 42 -5.45 2.91 13.86
CA GLY A 42 -5.59 4.33 14.20
C GLY A 42 -4.89 5.28 13.22
N GLY A 43 -4.36 4.78 12.10
CA GLY A 43 -3.58 5.59 11.18
C GLY A 43 -3.37 4.94 9.80
N PRO A 44 -2.50 5.54 8.96
CA PRO A 44 -2.19 5.02 7.65
C PRO A 44 -1.47 3.67 7.69
N THR A 45 -1.81 2.81 6.73
CA THR A 45 -1.23 1.47 6.61
C THR A 45 -0.89 1.13 5.17
N ALA A 46 0.12 0.27 4.99
CA ALA A 46 0.39 -0.40 3.73
C ALA A 46 0.24 -1.93 3.91
N ASP A 47 -0.65 -2.53 3.14
CA ASP A 47 -0.79 -3.99 3.08
C ASP A 47 0.04 -4.52 1.90
N PHE A 48 1.03 -5.36 2.19
CA PHE A 48 1.87 -5.99 1.18
C PHE A 48 1.31 -7.35 0.76
N TYR A 49 1.25 -7.60 -0.55
CA TYR A 49 0.85 -8.84 -1.15
C TYR A 49 2.00 -9.36 -2.02
N LYS A 50 2.41 -10.62 -1.81
CA LYS A 50 3.35 -11.32 -2.69
C LYS A 50 2.71 -11.56 -4.06
N ALA A 51 3.56 -11.75 -5.07
CA ALA A 51 3.12 -12.10 -6.41
C ALA A 51 2.17 -13.31 -6.40
N GLY A 52 1.01 -13.14 -7.05
CA GLY A 52 -0.04 -14.17 -7.12
C GLY A 52 -0.84 -14.42 -5.83
N SER A 53 -0.54 -13.72 -4.73
CA SER A 53 -1.26 -13.90 -3.46
C SER A 53 -2.61 -13.19 -3.45
N LYS A 54 -3.64 -13.88 -2.95
CA LYS A 54 -4.97 -13.30 -2.70
C LYS A 54 -5.10 -12.65 -1.31
N SER A 55 -4.19 -12.96 -0.39
CA SER A 55 -4.14 -12.39 0.97
C SER A 55 -2.89 -11.53 1.16
N PHE A 56 -3.01 -10.53 2.03
CA PHE A 56 -1.86 -9.71 2.42
C PHE A 56 -0.92 -10.56 3.29
N TYR A 57 0.38 -10.43 3.04
CA TYR A 57 1.44 -11.13 3.77
C TYR A 57 1.90 -10.32 4.98
N ILE A 58 2.01 -8.99 4.83
CA ILE A 58 2.47 -8.08 5.89
C ILE A 58 1.57 -6.84 5.89
N LYS A 59 1.20 -6.36 7.08
CA LYS A 59 0.60 -5.04 7.29
C LYS A 59 1.64 -4.12 7.95
N ILE A 60 2.01 -3.05 7.25
CA ILE A 60 2.96 -2.05 7.72
C ILE A 60 2.15 -0.86 8.25
N ARG A 61 2.40 -0.47 9.50
CA ARG A 61 1.86 0.78 10.06
C ARG A 61 2.80 1.90 9.64
N LEU A 62 2.28 2.88 8.91
CA LEU A 62 3.09 3.95 8.34
C LEU A 62 3.16 5.19 9.25
N GLY A 63 2.80 5.01 10.52
CA GLY A 63 2.75 6.03 11.54
C GLY A 63 1.32 6.35 11.99
N GLY A 64 1.22 6.75 13.24
CA GLY A 64 0.11 7.43 13.89
C GLY A 64 0.79 8.19 15.03
N ASN A 65 0.52 9.50 15.13
CA ASN A 65 1.01 10.29 16.26
C ASN A 65 0.52 9.70 17.59
#